data_AF-H1VRT8-F1
#
_entry.id   AF-H1VRT8-F1
#
_cell.length_a   1.000
_cell.length_b   1.000
_cell.length_c   1.000
_cell.angle_alpha   90.00
_cell.angle_beta   90.00
_cell.angle_gamma   90.00
#
_symmetry.space_group_name_H-M   'P 1'
#
loop_
_entity.id
_entity.type
_entity.pdbx_description
1 polymer ?
#
loop_
_entity_poly.entity_id
_entity_poly.type
_entity_poly.pdbx_seq_one_letter_code
_entity_poly.pdbx_strand_id
1 'polypeptide(L)'
;MAEDMTIIHNLIIRILNTVYLQCVNVEKSPDDIPDFVSYAIEWARMVEEHHHTEEETVFPQIERLAGVPGLMQANVAQHEAFHDGLHAYMGYLEKVHKSDEAYSGERLRSIIDSFMPTLRQHLSDEIDTLLKLGDYDRDWEAWFEKLVKELLAKRGDPNLKTTTIPLLLTNRDTTFEDGIYAWWPPLPWFVPLMMRWFLIPAHKNWWRFSSCDDRGAPKELPFA
;
A
#
# COMPACT_ATOMS: atom_id res chain seq x y z
N MET A 1 -7.42 -14.66 -3.09
CA MET A 1 -8.06 -13.37 -2.71
C MET A 1 -7.83 -13.00 -1.26
N ALA A 2 -8.45 -13.63 -0.24
CA ALA A 2 -8.25 -13.20 1.16
C ALA A 2 -6.76 -13.25 1.59
N GLU A 3 -6.02 -14.26 1.12
CA GLU A 3 -4.56 -14.35 1.28
C GLU A 3 -3.83 -13.18 0.59
N ASP A 4 -4.10 -12.94 -0.71
CA ASP A 4 -3.52 -11.82 -1.44
C ASP A 4 -3.81 -10.46 -0.78
N MET A 5 -5.03 -10.29 -0.27
CA MET A 5 -5.46 -9.08 0.42
C MET A 5 -4.71 -8.89 1.72
N THR A 6 -4.53 -9.97 2.49
CA THR A 6 -3.70 -9.97 3.70
C THR A 6 -2.26 -9.54 3.40
N ILE A 7 -1.69 -9.99 2.28
CA ILE A 7 -0.33 -9.59 1.86
C ILE A 7 -0.28 -8.09 1.53
N ILE A 8 -1.25 -7.57 0.77
CA ILE A 8 -1.35 -6.13 0.44
C ILE A 8 -1.55 -5.29 1.72
N HIS A 9 -2.43 -5.70 2.62
CA HIS A 9 -2.70 -5.00 3.88
C HIS A 9 -1.47 -4.96 4.78
N ASN A 10 -0.72 -6.06 4.84
CA ASN A 10 0.57 -6.09 5.53
C ASN A 10 1.59 -5.13 4.91
N LEU A 11 1.61 -4.96 3.58
CA LEU A 11 2.45 -3.97 2.92
C LEU A 11 2.01 -2.54 3.26
N ILE A 12 0.70 -2.25 3.25
CA ILE A 12 0.16 -0.93 3.65
C ILE A 12 0.64 -0.57 5.06
N ILE A 13 0.47 -1.48 6.02
CA ILE A 13 0.88 -1.27 7.41
C ILE A 13 2.41 -1.15 7.50
N ARG A 14 3.18 -2.04 6.85
CA ARG A 14 4.63 -2.04 6.95
C ARG A 14 5.25 -0.77 6.39
N ILE A 15 4.76 -0.29 5.24
CA ILE A 15 5.22 0.98 4.64
C ILE A 15 4.87 2.14 5.57
N LEU A 16 3.65 2.21 6.13
CA LEU A 16 3.33 3.32 7.03
C LEU A 16 4.16 3.29 8.32
N ASN A 17 4.49 2.10 8.84
CA ASN A 17 5.38 1.98 9.99
C ASN A 17 6.76 2.59 9.70
N THR A 18 7.30 2.46 8.49
CA THR A 18 8.58 3.12 8.17
C THR A 18 8.46 4.64 8.18
N VAL A 19 7.34 5.20 7.71
CA VAL A 19 7.05 6.64 7.77
C VAL A 19 6.93 7.07 9.22
N TYR A 20 6.11 6.37 10.01
CA TYR A 20 5.83 6.70 11.41
C TYR A 20 7.09 6.70 12.27
N LEU A 21 7.94 5.68 12.14
CA LEU A 21 9.17 5.54 12.92
C LEU A 21 10.22 6.60 12.58
N GLN A 22 10.24 7.08 11.32
CA GLN A 22 11.29 7.98 10.84
C GLN A 22 10.89 9.46 10.83
N CYS A 23 9.58 9.77 10.84
CA CYS A 23 9.07 11.10 10.53
C CYS A 23 9.62 12.21 11.44
N VAL A 24 9.84 11.95 12.74
CA VAL A 24 10.36 12.97 13.67
C VAL A 24 11.87 13.15 13.53
N ASN A 25 12.62 12.06 13.35
CA ASN A 25 14.08 12.11 13.33
C ASN A 25 14.63 12.63 11.99
N VAL A 26 13.96 12.39 10.87
CA VAL A 26 14.39 12.91 9.55
C VAL A 26 14.42 14.44 9.51
N GLU A 27 13.65 15.11 10.39
CA GLU A 27 13.68 16.57 10.54
C GLU A 27 15.07 17.11 10.93
N LYS A 28 15.92 16.27 11.56
CA LYS A 28 17.32 16.61 11.88
C LYS A 28 18.25 16.60 10.67
N SER A 29 17.77 16.10 9.53
CA SER A 29 18.51 16.04 8.26
C SER A 29 17.71 16.73 7.15
N PRO A 30 17.73 18.08 7.06
CA PRO A 30 16.91 18.84 6.12
C PRO A 30 17.06 18.43 4.64
N ASP A 31 18.28 18.02 4.25
CA ASP A 31 18.57 17.57 2.88
C ASP A 31 17.85 16.26 2.52
N ASP A 32 17.44 15.46 3.51
CA ASP A 32 16.74 14.18 3.32
C ASP A 32 15.20 14.34 3.25
N ILE A 33 14.67 15.48 3.73
CA ILE A 33 13.22 15.73 3.83
C ILE A 33 12.51 15.62 2.48
N PRO A 34 13.00 16.20 1.36
CA PRO A 34 12.29 16.10 0.09
C PRO A 34 12.08 14.66 -0.38
N ASP A 35 13.11 13.82 -0.24
CA ASP A 35 13.02 12.40 -0.60
C ASP A 35 12.09 11.63 0.34
N PHE A 36 12.11 11.94 1.64
CA PHE A 36 11.22 11.33 2.63
C PHE A 36 9.76 11.67 2.36
N VAL A 37 9.47 12.94 2.09
CA VAL A 37 8.12 13.43 1.76
C VAL A 37 7.61 12.76 0.48
N SER A 38 8.44 12.64 -0.56
CA SER A 38 8.04 11.92 -1.77
C SER A 38 7.76 10.44 -1.51
N TYR A 39 8.60 9.74 -0.73
CA TYR A 39 8.35 8.37 -0.30
C TYR A 39 7.02 8.23 0.46
N ALA A 40 6.75 9.15 1.39
CA ALA A 40 5.55 9.18 2.21
C ALA A 40 4.28 9.47 1.39
N ILE A 41 4.36 10.32 0.36
CA ILE A 41 3.25 10.59 -0.58
C ILE A 41 2.90 9.34 -1.39
N GLU A 42 3.90 8.58 -1.86
CA GLU A 42 3.64 7.37 -2.65
C GLU A 42 2.88 6.30 -1.85
N TRP A 43 3.04 6.25 -0.52
CA TRP A 43 2.20 5.41 0.32
C TRP A 43 0.73 5.82 0.26
N ALA A 44 0.41 7.11 0.41
CA ALA A 44 -0.99 7.57 0.35
C ALA A 44 -1.63 7.31 -1.02
N ARG A 45 -0.89 7.56 -2.10
CA ARG A 45 -1.33 7.25 -3.47
C ARG A 45 -1.63 5.77 -3.66
N MET A 46 -0.78 4.90 -3.12
CA MET A 46 -0.98 3.45 -3.18
C MET A 46 -2.23 3.03 -2.41
N VAL A 47 -2.47 3.60 -1.23
CA VAL A 47 -3.65 3.32 -0.41
C VAL A 47 -4.93 3.84 -1.09
N GLU A 48 -4.91 5.03 -1.66
CA GLU A 48 -6.04 5.60 -2.40
C GLU A 48 -6.39 4.75 -3.63
N GLU A 49 -5.41 4.41 -4.46
CA GLU A 49 -5.63 3.57 -5.66
C GLU A 49 -6.16 2.17 -5.31
N HIS A 50 -5.68 1.59 -4.21
CA HIS A 50 -6.13 0.28 -3.72
C HIS A 50 -7.62 0.29 -3.37
N HIS A 51 -8.06 1.20 -2.50
CA HIS A 51 -9.46 1.30 -2.09
C HIS A 51 -10.37 1.81 -3.21
N HIS A 52 -9.86 2.69 -4.09
CA HIS A 52 -10.59 3.12 -5.29
C HIS A 52 -10.87 1.93 -6.23
N THR A 53 -9.87 1.06 -6.44
CA THR A 53 -10.03 -0.16 -7.24
C THR A 53 -11.08 -1.09 -6.61
N GLU A 54 -11.10 -1.20 -5.30
CA GLU A 54 -12.08 -2.00 -4.57
C GLU A 54 -13.51 -1.52 -4.81
N GLU A 55 -13.77 -0.25 -4.58
CA GLU A 55 -15.11 0.33 -4.71
C GLU A 55 -15.61 0.35 -6.15
N GLU A 56 -14.76 0.68 -7.12
CA GLU A 56 -15.17 0.78 -8.52
C GLU A 56 -15.29 -0.59 -9.21
N THR A 57 -14.46 -1.56 -8.80
CA THR A 57 -14.29 -2.81 -9.55
C THR A 57 -14.54 -4.05 -8.72
N VAL A 58 -13.88 -4.21 -7.57
CA VAL A 58 -13.85 -5.48 -6.81
C VAL A 58 -15.19 -5.71 -6.11
N PHE A 59 -15.62 -4.77 -5.27
CA PHE A 59 -16.82 -4.89 -4.46
C PHE A 59 -18.08 -5.05 -5.31
N PRO A 60 -18.31 -4.25 -6.38
CA PRO A 60 -19.48 -4.46 -7.23
C PRO A 60 -19.48 -5.82 -7.93
N GLN A 61 -18.32 -6.38 -8.26
CA GLN A 61 -18.24 -7.72 -8.84
C GLN A 61 -18.56 -8.82 -7.82
N ILE A 62 -18.04 -8.69 -6.59
CA ILE A 62 -18.37 -9.60 -5.48
C ILE A 62 -19.88 -9.63 -5.26
N GLU A 63 -20.53 -8.47 -5.13
CA GLU A 63 -21.98 -8.38 -4.91
C GLU A 63 -22.78 -9.01 -6.03
N ARG A 64 -22.39 -8.78 -7.30
CA ARG A 64 -23.04 -9.39 -8.46
C ARG A 64 -22.89 -10.92 -8.49
N LEU A 65 -21.72 -11.44 -8.18
CA LEU A 65 -21.46 -12.88 -8.18
C LEU A 65 -22.17 -13.58 -7.02
N ALA A 66 -22.11 -13.00 -5.82
CA ALA A 66 -22.82 -13.51 -4.66
C ALA A 66 -24.35 -13.39 -4.82
N GLY A 67 -24.83 -12.41 -5.61
CA GLY A 67 -26.25 -12.10 -5.75
C GLY A 67 -26.83 -11.39 -4.53
N VAL A 68 -25.99 -10.74 -3.72
CA VAL A 68 -26.36 -10.07 -2.47
C VAL A 68 -25.97 -8.59 -2.57
N PRO A 69 -26.93 -7.70 -2.89
CA PRO A 69 -26.68 -6.26 -2.91
C PRO A 69 -26.27 -5.74 -1.53
N GLY A 70 -25.26 -4.87 -1.48
CA GLY A 70 -24.75 -4.28 -0.25
C GLY A 70 -23.91 -5.23 0.62
N LEU A 71 -23.50 -6.39 0.09
CA LEU A 71 -22.62 -7.34 0.79
C LEU A 71 -21.31 -6.68 1.24
N MET A 72 -20.81 -5.69 0.47
CA MET A 72 -19.56 -4.99 0.77
C MET A 72 -19.78 -3.61 1.41
N GLN A 73 -21.02 -3.22 1.71
CA GLN A 73 -21.35 -1.88 2.20
C GLN A 73 -20.64 -1.52 3.52
N ALA A 74 -20.36 -2.50 4.37
CA ALA A 74 -19.61 -2.26 5.60
C ALA A 74 -18.16 -1.84 5.31
N ASN A 75 -17.50 -2.46 4.33
CA ASN A 75 -16.15 -2.09 3.91
C ASN A 75 -16.13 -0.69 3.30
N VAL A 76 -17.10 -0.36 2.43
CA VAL A 76 -17.27 0.99 1.87
C VAL A 76 -17.43 2.05 2.98
N ALA A 77 -18.30 1.78 3.97
CA ALA A 77 -18.48 2.71 5.09
C ALA A 77 -17.21 2.87 5.94
N GLN A 78 -16.37 1.82 6.02
CA GLN A 78 -15.07 1.90 6.69
C GLN A 78 -14.05 2.70 5.88
N HIS A 79 -14.07 2.62 4.55
CA HIS A 79 -13.26 3.48 3.69
C HIS A 79 -13.56 4.95 3.95
N GLU A 80 -14.84 5.33 3.91
CA GLU A 80 -15.30 6.69 4.22
C GLU A 80 -14.80 7.16 5.59
N ALA A 81 -14.77 6.27 6.58
CA ALA A 81 -14.40 6.61 7.95
C ALA A 81 -12.92 6.98 8.16
N PHE A 82 -11.98 6.50 7.33
CA PHE A 82 -10.57 6.90 7.41
C PHE A 82 -10.16 7.91 6.32
N HIS A 83 -11.01 8.13 5.31
CA HIS A 83 -10.69 8.92 4.12
C HIS A 83 -10.25 10.35 4.45
N ASP A 84 -10.95 11.03 5.36
CA ASP A 84 -10.60 12.40 5.78
C ASP A 84 -9.18 12.47 6.38
N GLY A 85 -8.78 11.45 7.12
CA GLY A 85 -7.43 11.35 7.68
C GLY A 85 -6.37 11.09 6.62
N LEU A 86 -6.65 10.21 5.66
CA LEU A 86 -5.77 9.97 4.51
C LEU A 86 -5.60 11.24 3.66
N HIS A 87 -6.67 12.00 3.44
CA HIS A 87 -6.63 13.29 2.76
C HIS A 87 -5.85 14.34 3.55
N ALA A 88 -5.98 14.38 4.87
CA ALA A 88 -5.17 15.27 5.71
C ALA A 88 -3.68 14.93 5.61
N TYR A 89 -3.34 13.63 5.60
CA TYR A 89 -1.98 13.13 5.41
C TYR A 89 -1.41 13.57 4.07
N MET A 90 -2.12 13.28 2.97
CA MET A 90 -1.68 13.64 1.62
C MET A 90 -1.58 15.15 1.45
N GLY A 91 -2.60 15.89 1.89
CA GLY A 91 -2.63 17.35 1.78
C GLY A 91 -1.53 18.06 2.58
N TYR A 92 -1.15 17.53 3.75
CA TYR A 92 -0.01 18.05 4.50
C TYR A 92 1.31 17.82 3.75
N LEU A 93 1.58 16.59 3.33
CA LEU A 93 2.81 16.25 2.61
C LEU A 93 2.94 16.98 1.28
N GLU A 94 1.84 17.19 0.55
CA GLU A 94 1.87 17.97 -0.69
C GLU A 94 2.22 19.44 -0.47
N LYS A 95 1.73 20.07 0.61
CA LYS A 95 2.11 21.45 0.97
C LYS A 95 3.59 21.53 1.31
N VAL A 96 4.12 20.56 2.05
CA VAL A 96 5.55 20.46 2.32
C VAL A 96 6.34 20.28 1.02
N HIS A 97 5.88 19.37 0.14
CA HIS A 97 6.53 19.10 -1.15
C HIS A 97 6.58 20.33 -2.05
N LYS A 98 5.54 21.18 -2.02
CA LYS A 98 5.46 22.45 -2.76
C LYS A 98 6.16 23.62 -2.05
N SER A 99 6.73 23.40 -0.87
CA SER A 99 7.32 24.44 -0.01
C SER A 99 6.32 25.50 0.47
N ASP A 100 5.02 25.19 0.48
CA ASP A 100 3.97 26.05 1.03
C ASP A 100 3.89 25.95 2.56
N GLU A 101 4.46 24.88 3.13
CA GLU A 101 4.54 24.64 4.57
C GLU A 101 5.89 24.00 4.93
N ALA A 102 6.46 24.35 6.10
CA ALA A 102 7.67 23.70 6.60
C ALA A 102 7.36 22.28 7.08
N TYR A 103 8.29 21.35 6.88
CA TYR A 103 8.16 19.99 7.41
C TYR A 103 8.22 20.00 8.95
N SER A 104 7.38 19.18 9.56
CA SER A 104 7.29 18.92 11.00
C SER A 104 6.91 17.45 11.17
N GLY A 105 7.85 16.65 11.67
CA GLY A 105 7.62 15.23 11.88
C GLY A 105 6.54 14.96 12.91
N GLU A 106 6.47 15.79 13.95
CA GLU A 106 5.42 15.73 14.98
C GLU A 106 4.01 15.94 14.39
N ARG A 107 3.88 16.87 13.42
CA ARG A 107 2.62 17.07 12.70
C ARG A 107 2.25 15.87 11.86
N LEU A 108 3.21 15.30 11.11
CA LEU A 108 2.96 14.09 10.31
C LEU A 108 2.51 12.93 11.21
N ARG A 109 3.21 12.72 12.33
CA ARG A 109 2.88 11.67 13.31
C ARG A 109 1.47 11.83 13.87
N SER A 110 1.12 13.05 14.30
CA SER A 110 -0.22 13.34 14.82
C SER A 110 -1.33 13.12 13.77
N ILE A 111 -1.06 13.36 12.48
CA ILE A 111 -2.01 13.05 11.42
C ILE A 111 -2.15 11.54 11.27
N ILE A 112 -1.06 10.78 11.28
CA ILE A 112 -1.11 9.30 11.23
C ILE A 112 -1.92 8.75 12.41
N ASP A 113 -1.68 9.24 13.62
CA ASP A 113 -2.39 8.82 14.83
C ASP A 113 -3.91 9.06 14.74
N SER A 114 -4.38 10.03 13.92
CA SER A 114 -5.80 10.37 13.86
C SER A 114 -6.64 9.42 13.02
N PHE A 115 -6.05 8.62 12.13
CA PHE A 115 -6.81 7.72 11.24
C PHE A 115 -6.30 6.29 11.21
N MET A 116 -5.05 6.04 11.63
CA MET A 116 -4.48 4.70 11.55
C MET A 116 -5.25 3.64 12.36
N PRO A 117 -5.80 3.93 13.56
CA PRO A 117 -6.65 2.95 14.25
C PRO A 117 -7.86 2.49 13.41
N THR A 118 -8.51 3.42 12.71
CA THR A 118 -9.65 3.14 11.83
C THR A 118 -9.22 2.37 10.59
N LEU A 119 -8.15 2.80 9.92
CA LEU A 119 -7.60 2.08 8.76
C LEU A 119 -7.20 0.65 9.15
N ARG A 120 -6.49 0.45 10.28
CA ARG A 120 -6.10 -0.89 10.75
C ARG A 120 -7.32 -1.77 10.99
N GLN A 121 -8.39 -1.22 11.58
CA GLN A 121 -9.62 -1.98 11.82
C GLN A 121 -10.24 -2.44 10.50
N HIS A 122 -10.36 -1.53 9.52
CA HIS A 122 -10.82 -1.84 8.19
C HIS A 122 -10.01 -2.97 7.53
N LEU A 123 -8.67 -2.83 7.49
CA LEU A 123 -7.78 -3.81 6.90
C LEU A 123 -7.91 -5.21 7.56
N SER A 124 -8.40 -5.29 8.79
CA SER A 124 -8.68 -6.56 9.47
C SER A 124 -10.09 -7.09 9.15
N ASP A 125 -11.10 -6.24 9.24
CA ASP A 125 -12.51 -6.62 9.05
C ASP A 125 -12.82 -7.06 7.62
N GLU A 126 -12.13 -6.47 6.65
CA GLU A 126 -12.29 -6.86 5.26
C GLU A 126 -11.87 -8.33 5.06
N ILE A 127 -10.78 -8.78 5.68
CA ILE A 127 -10.32 -10.17 5.57
C ILE A 127 -11.40 -11.14 6.06
N ASP A 128 -12.02 -10.86 7.19
CA ASP A 128 -13.14 -11.65 7.71
C ASP A 128 -14.35 -11.65 6.77
N THR A 129 -14.59 -10.53 6.09
CA THR A 129 -15.65 -10.42 5.08
C THR A 129 -15.33 -11.26 3.85
N LEU A 130 -14.10 -11.20 3.34
CA LEU A 130 -13.66 -11.97 2.18
C LEU A 130 -13.64 -13.47 2.45
N LEU A 131 -13.31 -13.91 3.67
CA LEU A 131 -13.38 -15.32 4.06
C LEU A 131 -14.81 -15.86 4.01
N LYS A 132 -15.82 -15.06 4.39
CA LYS A 132 -17.24 -15.44 4.34
C LYS A 132 -17.77 -15.61 2.92
N LEU A 133 -17.04 -15.17 1.89
CA LEU A 133 -17.43 -15.47 0.51
C LEU A 133 -17.45 -16.97 0.21
N GLY A 134 -16.72 -17.78 0.99
CA GLY A 134 -16.79 -19.24 0.92
C GLY A 134 -18.18 -19.83 1.18
N ASP A 135 -19.10 -19.07 1.80
CA ASP A 135 -20.49 -19.49 2.03
C ASP A 135 -21.34 -19.45 0.74
N TYR A 136 -20.83 -18.83 -0.32
CA TYR A 136 -21.50 -18.75 -1.63
C TYR A 136 -20.85 -19.72 -2.60
N ASP A 137 -21.64 -20.64 -3.16
CA ASP A 137 -21.20 -21.63 -4.16
C ASP A 137 -20.87 -20.96 -5.51
N ARG A 138 -19.65 -20.40 -5.61
CA ARG A 138 -19.11 -19.69 -6.77
C ARG A 138 -17.64 -20.04 -6.95
N ASP A 139 -17.19 -19.98 -8.20
CA ASP A 139 -15.78 -20.14 -8.55
C ASP A 139 -15.00 -18.83 -8.32
N TRP A 140 -14.74 -18.53 -7.04
CA TRP A 140 -14.03 -17.32 -6.62
C TRP A 140 -12.57 -17.29 -7.06
N GLU A 141 -11.94 -18.46 -7.18
CA GLU A 141 -10.55 -18.59 -7.60
C GLU A 141 -10.39 -18.18 -9.07
N ALA A 142 -11.20 -18.76 -9.97
CA ALA A 142 -11.14 -18.41 -11.39
C ALA A 142 -11.52 -16.94 -11.65
N TRP A 143 -12.49 -16.41 -10.90
CA TRP A 143 -12.83 -14.99 -10.98
C TRP A 143 -11.67 -14.11 -10.53
N PHE A 144 -11.05 -14.40 -9.38
CA PHE A 144 -9.97 -13.60 -8.83
C PHE A 144 -8.71 -13.65 -9.71
N GLU A 145 -8.35 -14.81 -10.25
CA GLU A 145 -7.25 -14.91 -11.22
C GLU A 145 -7.49 -14.04 -12.45
N LYS A 146 -8.72 -14.03 -12.97
CA LYS A 146 -9.09 -13.19 -14.11
C LYS A 146 -9.01 -11.71 -13.76
N LEU A 147 -9.51 -11.33 -12.58
CA LEU A 147 -9.44 -9.96 -12.07
C LEU A 147 -7.99 -9.47 -11.97
N VAL A 148 -7.09 -10.26 -11.37
CA VAL A 148 -5.66 -9.91 -11.25
C VAL A 148 -5.03 -9.72 -12.63
N LYS A 149 -5.32 -10.60 -13.61
CA LYS A 149 -4.83 -10.45 -14.99
C LYS A 149 -5.31 -9.14 -15.63
N GLU A 150 -6.58 -8.77 -15.45
CA GLU A 150 -7.15 -7.53 -15.97
C GLU A 150 -6.54 -6.28 -15.32
N LEU A 151 -6.35 -6.29 -14.00
CA LEU A 151 -5.72 -5.19 -13.26
C LEU A 151 -4.26 -5.01 -13.68
N LEU A 152 -3.50 -6.09 -13.82
CA LEU A 152 -2.11 -6.04 -14.31
C LEU A 152 -2.02 -5.50 -15.74
N ALA A 153 -2.98 -5.83 -16.61
CA ALA A 153 -3.02 -5.31 -17.98
C ALA A 153 -3.36 -3.81 -18.04
N LYS A 154 -4.19 -3.31 -17.10
CA LYS A 154 -4.57 -1.89 -17.02
C LYS A 154 -3.48 -0.99 -16.44
N ARG A 155 -2.48 -1.53 -15.72
CA ARG A 155 -1.33 -0.78 -15.16
C ARG A 155 -0.29 -0.40 -16.24
N GLY A 156 -0.75 0.28 -17.29
CA GLY A 156 0.06 0.85 -18.36
C GLY A 156 0.70 2.20 -18.03
N ASP A 157 0.35 2.82 -16.90
CA ASP A 157 0.90 4.11 -16.47
C ASP A 157 2.42 4.03 -16.24
N PRO A 158 3.23 4.80 -16.98
CA PRO A 158 4.67 4.90 -16.76
C PRO A 158 5.05 5.29 -15.33
N ASN A 159 4.25 6.11 -14.65
CA ASN A 159 4.54 6.58 -13.29
C ASN A 159 4.40 5.47 -12.25
N LEU A 160 3.35 4.65 -12.33
CA LEU A 160 3.16 3.48 -11.45
C LEU A 160 4.36 2.52 -11.50
N LYS A 161 5.02 2.42 -12.66
CA LYS A 161 6.19 1.57 -12.84
C LYS A 161 7.40 2.08 -12.08
N THR A 162 7.61 3.39 -12.00
CA THR A 162 8.78 3.97 -11.33
C THR A 162 8.53 4.32 -9.87
N THR A 163 7.28 4.37 -9.40
CA THR A 163 6.97 4.70 -8.00
C THR A 163 6.33 3.54 -7.23
N THR A 164 5.08 3.17 -7.53
CA THR A 164 4.30 2.17 -6.78
C THR A 164 4.96 0.79 -6.79
N ILE A 165 5.47 0.35 -7.94
CA ILE A 165 6.14 -0.96 -8.04
C ILE A 165 7.41 -1.00 -7.16
N PRO A 166 8.37 -0.05 -7.28
CA PRO A 166 9.50 0.03 -6.35
C PRO A 166 9.10 0.17 -4.87
N LEU A 167 8.05 0.94 -4.55
CA LEU A 167 7.55 1.06 -3.18
C LEU A 167 7.17 -0.31 -2.61
N LEU A 168 6.38 -1.09 -3.36
CA LEU A 168 5.97 -2.44 -2.96
C LEU A 168 7.18 -3.37 -2.83
N LEU A 169 8.06 -3.41 -3.82
CA LEU A 169 9.22 -4.30 -3.83
C LEU A 169 10.19 -4.02 -2.68
N THR A 170 10.46 -2.75 -2.39
CA THR A 170 11.41 -2.35 -1.34
C THR A 170 10.81 -2.40 0.06
N ASN A 171 9.51 -2.65 0.20
CA ASN A 171 8.85 -2.87 1.51
C ASN A 171 8.28 -4.29 1.65
N ARG A 172 8.63 -5.17 0.72
CA ARG A 172 8.22 -6.55 0.76
C ARG A 172 9.28 -7.39 1.45
N ASP A 173 8.97 -7.80 2.67
CA ASP A 173 9.77 -8.75 3.43
C ASP A 173 9.59 -10.17 2.88
N THR A 174 10.63 -10.71 2.27
CA THR A 174 10.67 -12.07 1.72
C THR A 174 10.94 -13.14 2.77
N THR A 175 11.31 -12.73 3.99
CA THR A 175 11.61 -13.62 5.12
C THR A 175 10.41 -13.79 6.06
N PHE A 176 9.38 -12.95 5.90
CA PHE A 176 8.14 -13.01 6.68
C PHE A 176 7.49 -14.40 6.62
N GLU A 177 7.07 -14.91 7.79
CA GLU A 177 6.49 -16.24 7.97
C GLU A 177 7.37 -17.34 7.35
N ASP A 178 8.66 -17.35 7.69
CA ASP A 178 9.68 -18.27 7.15
C ASP A 178 9.73 -18.30 5.59
N GLY A 179 9.31 -17.20 4.96
CA GLY A 179 9.31 -17.01 3.52
C GLY A 179 8.18 -17.73 2.78
N ILE A 180 7.10 -18.16 3.45
CA ILE A 180 5.96 -18.80 2.75
C ILE A 180 5.32 -17.89 1.70
N TYR A 181 5.43 -16.55 1.87
CA TYR A 181 4.91 -15.55 0.94
C TYR A 181 5.99 -14.99 -0.01
N ALA A 182 7.18 -15.61 -0.05
CA ALA A 182 8.29 -15.21 -0.92
C ALA A 182 7.99 -15.36 -2.43
N TRP A 183 6.86 -15.96 -2.81
CA TRP A 183 6.39 -16.04 -4.19
C TRP A 183 5.58 -14.82 -4.68
N TRP A 184 5.02 -14.00 -3.79
CA TRP A 184 4.11 -12.91 -4.15
C TRP A 184 4.87 -11.63 -4.58
N PRO A 185 4.45 -10.82 -5.57
CA PRO A 185 3.36 -11.09 -6.48
C PRO A 185 3.75 -12.25 -7.41
N PRO A 186 2.77 -13.01 -7.95
CA PRO A 186 2.99 -14.20 -8.77
C PRO A 186 3.52 -13.82 -10.16
N LEU A 187 4.72 -13.24 -10.20
CA LEU A 187 5.42 -12.81 -11.39
C LEU A 187 6.49 -13.85 -11.76
N PRO A 188 6.79 -14.01 -13.07
CA PRO A 188 7.93 -14.80 -13.48
C PRO A 188 9.22 -14.30 -12.80
N TRP A 189 10.12 -15.21 -12.37
CA TRP A 189 11.30 -14.88 -11.55
C TRP A 189 12.21 -13.78 -12.13
N PHE A 190 12.24 -13.62 -13.46
CA PHE A 190 13.03 -12.59 -14.13
C PHE A 190 12.39 -11.20 -14.08
N VAL A 191 11.09 -11.09 -13.81
CA VAL A 191 10.37 -9.81 -13.77
C VAL A 191 10.79 -8.98 -12.55
N PRO A 192 10.81 -9.49 -11.31
CA PRO A 192 11.38 -8.76 -10.18
C PRO A 192 12.84 -8.35 -10.41
N LEU A 193 13.63 -9.21 -11.09
CA LEU A 193 15.02 -8.89 -11.45
C LEU A 193 15.12 -7.69 -12.41
N MET A 194 14.27 -7.64 -13.45
CA MET A 194 14.20 -6.50 -14.35
C MET A 194 13.71 -5.24 -13.64
N MET A 195 12.64 -5.34 -12.83
CA MET A 195 12.12 -4.21 -12.06
C MET A 195 13.19 -3.61 -11.14
N ARG A 196 13.98 -4.48 -10.52
CA ARG A 196 15.12 -4.10 -9.67
C ARG A 196 16.20 -3.32 -10.42
N TRP A 197 16.49 -3.70 -11.67
CA TRP A 197 17.53 -3.06 -12.47
C TRP A 197 17.07 -1.81 -13.21
N PHE A 198 15.79 -1.71 -13.56
CA PHE A 198 15.30 -0.63 -14.43
C PHE A 198 14.35 0.35 -13.73
N LEU A 199 13.57 -0.10 -12.74
CA LEU A 199 12.52 0.72 -12.12
C LEU A 199 12.97 1.31 -10.78
N ILE A 200 13.54 0.50 -9.90
CA ILE A 200 14.04 0.95 -8.59
C ILE A 200 15.05 2.12 -8.70
N PRO A 201 15.98 2.14 -9.68
CA PRO A 201 16.95 3.23 -9.79
C PRO A 201 16.37 4.62 -10.05
N ALA A 202 15.16 4.73 -10.63
CA ALA A 202 14.56 6.01 -11.02
C ALA A 202 14.38 6.97 -9.83
N HIS A 203 14.03 6.42 -8.65
CA HIS A 203 13.87 7.16 -7.40
C HIS A 203 14.66 6.50 -6.26
N LYS A 204 15.87 6.01 -6.55
CA LYS A 204 16.70 5.23 -5.59
C LYS A 204 16.83 5.86 -4.21
N ASN A 205 16.82 7.19 -4.17
CA ASN A 205 16.95 7.98 -2.96
C ASN A 205 15.73 7.80 -2.04
N TRP A 206 14.51 7.69 -2.58
CA TRP A 206 13.29 7.51 -1.80
C TRP A 206 13.27 6.14 -1.11
N TRP A 207 13.79 5.11 -1.78
CA TRP A 207 13.75 3.74 -1.27
C TRP A 207 14.70 3.48 -0.09
N ARG A 208 15.52 4.47 0.29
CA ARG A 208 16.34 4.37 1.51
C ARG A 208 15.48 4.29 2.77
N PHE A 209 14.28 4.88 2.75
CA PHE A 209 13.32 4.88 3.87
C PHE A 209 12.48 3.60 3.97
N SER A 210 12.53 2.72 2.97
CA SER A 210 11.79 1.46 2.96
C SER A 210 12.28 0.47 4.03
N SER A 211 11.45 -0.50 4.38
CA SER A 211 11.74 -1.53 5.39
C SER A 211 12.67 -2.65 4.90
N CYS A 212 12.81 -2.82 3.59
CA CYS A 212 13.63 -3.85 2.98
C CYS A 212 14.60 -3.26 1.93
N ASP A 213 15.60 -4.05 1.55
CA ASP A 213 16.44 -3.76 0.39
C ASP A 213 15.75 -4.11 -0.94
N ASP A 214 16.48 -3.99 -2.05
CA ASP A 214 15.99 -4.28 -3.40
C ASP A 214 15.76 -5.78 -3.66
N ARG A 215 16.08 -6.65 -2.70
CA ARG A 215 15.86 -8.10 -2.70
C ARG A 215 14.77 -8.52 -1.74
N GLY A 216 14.19 -7.59 -0.98
CA GLY A 216 13.18 -7.88 0.03
C GLY A 216 13.76 -8.47 1.31
N ALA A 217 15.05 -8.26 1.59
CA ALA A 217 15.63 -8.57 2.89
C ALA A 217 15.37 -7.38 3.84
N PRO A 218 14.89 -7.61 5.07
CA PRO A 218 14.72 -6.55 6.06
C PRO A 218 16.02 -5.77 6.29
N LYS A 219 15.92 -4.46 6.49
CA LYS A 219 17.05 -3.59 6.81
C LYS A 219 16.70 -2.61 7.92
N GLU A 220 17.74 -2.09 8.56
CA GLU A 220 17.63 -1.00 9.52
C GLU A 220 17.12 0.28 8.84
N LEU A 221 16.26 1.01 9.54
CA LEU A 221 15.73 2.29 9.08
C LEU A 221 16.71 3.40 9.44
N PRO A 222 17.14 4.26 8.49
CA PRO A 222 18.19 5.26 8.72
C PRO A 222 17.82 6.35 9.74
N PHE A 223 16.52 6.51 10.06
CA PHE A 223 16.02 7.54 10.98
C PHE A 223 15.06 6.99 12.05
N ALA A 224 15.00 5.69 12.31
CA ALA A 224 14.13 5.13 13.35
C ALA A 224 14.61 5.48 14.78
#